data_AF-N9ECK8-F1
#
_entry.id   AF-N9ECK8-F1
#
_cell.length_a   1.000
_cell.length_b   1.000
_cell.length_c   1.000
_cell.angle_alpha   90.00
_cell.angle_beta   90.00
_cell.angle_gamma   90.00
#
_symmetry.space_group_name_H-M   'P 1'
#
loop_
_entity.id
_entity.type
_entity.pdbx_description
1 polymer ?
#
loop_
_entity_poly.entity_id
_entity_poly.type
_entity_poly.pdbx_seq_one_letter_code
_entity_poly.pdbx_strand_id
1 'polypeptide(L)'
;MTHYAMTPQVQHILQTPMLPFMLDVNTHLFLRESIQNAAQIENGKLAVMDKRAPKCIDKNYRIFLNSLQWLHYHRMALHGFQLNPYWVAMLDTAGFSHYGNINYLIANAEGIHGQFKYKFLKRRIALEYTKFIEPMNESIKFQKALFKRCLDKHKQINCMFYDLPCIFTIPLQFDAEVKLPKLTRKWLERLHRSEVLSDKLYDVQWRIVKSLNGFYSVQAIIYVIGDETPYSDFILQEWKGTCLNKGYEIKQEAQYLLEEKHCYFADNDMRSYWRKQIEFLNEPLKIYRYMSQHISYLWQSYTGNIPTH
;
A
#
# COMPACT_ATOMS: atom_id res chain seq x y z
N MET A 1 -12.99 34.76 25.91
CA MET A 1 -12.22 33.61 26.43
C MET A 1 -12.18 32.57 25.32
N THR A 2 -11.03 32.43 24.68
CA THR A 2 -10.77 31.57 23.53
C THR A 2 -10.45 30.15 24.01
N HIS A 3 -11.29 29.19 23.64
CA HIS A 3 -11.06 27.77 23.91
C HIS A 3 -10.01 27.23 22.92
N TYR A 4 -8.85 26.84 23.45
CA TYR A 4 -7.87 26.04 22.74
C TYR A 4 -8.44 24.63 22.50
N ALA A 5 -8.63 24.28 21.23
CA ALA A 5 -8.80 22.88 20.84
C ALA A 5 -7.42 22.20 20.94
N MET A 6 -7.27 21.26 21.86
CA MET A 6 -6.09 20.39 21.90
C MET A 6 -6.14 19.43 20.72
N THR A 7 -5.41 19.77 19.65
CA THR A 7 -4.91 18.80 18.68
C THR A 7 -4.09 17.74 19.40
N PRO A 8 -4.19 16.45 19.04
CA PRO A 8 -3.29 15.43 19.59
C PRO A 8 -1.87 15.80 19.19
N GLN A 9 -0.97 15.90 20.18
CA GLN A 9 0.43 16.20 19.94
C GLN A 9 1.03 15.19 18.96
N VAL A 10 1.49 15.72 17.83
CA VAL A 10 2.28 15.02 16.82
C VAL A 10 3.58 14.60 17.50
N GLN A 11 3.67 13.33 17.89
CA GLN A 11 4.98 12.73 18.11
C GLN A 11 5.71 12.77 16.78
N HIS A 12 6.92 13.34 16.77
CA HIS A 12 7.83 13.36 15.63
C HIS A 12 8.23 11.91 15.26
N ILE A 13 7.32 11.21 14.59
CA ILE A 13 7.64 10.04 13.79
C ILE A 13 8.39 10.60 12.59
N LEU A 14 9.60 10.10 12.32
CA LEU A 14 10.35 10.41 11.10
C LEU A 14 9.37 10.52 9.92
N GLN A 15 9.36 11.67 9.25
CA GLN A 15 8.59 11.88 8.02
C GLN A 15 9.09 10.87 6.98
N THR A 16 8.53 9.67 7.05
CA THR A 16 8.74 8.63 6.04
C THR A 16 7.86 9.08 4.89
N PRO A 17 8.43 9.43 3.74
CA PRO A 17 7.66 10.05 2.67
C PRO A 17 6.53 9.11 2.26
N MET A 18 5.33 9.68 2.18
CA MET A 18 4.07 8.95 2.08
C MET A 18 3.89 8.48 0.64
N LEU A 19 3.51 7.21 0.46
CA LEU A 19 3.09 6.71 -0.84
C LEU A 19 1.78 7.41 -1.26
N PRO A 20 1.69 8.11 -2.39
CA PRO A 20 0.45 8.75 -2.85
C PRO A 20 -0.72 7.78 -3.07
N PHE A 21 -0.50 6.46 -3.24
CA PHE A 21 -1.60 5.47 -3.22
C PHE A 21 -2.04 5.02 -1.82
N MET A 22 -1.21 5.24 -0.80
CA MET A 22 -1.60 5.04 0.59
C MET A 22 -2.48 6.21 1.00
N LEU A 23 -3.64 5.91 1.57
CA LEU A 23 -4.19 6.83 2.58
C LEU A 23 -3.08 7.01 3.60
N ASP A 24 -2.79 8.25 3.99
CA ASP A 24 -1.58 8.67 4.67
C ASP A 24 -1.01 7.73 5.74
N VAL A 25 0.28 7.86 6.12
CA VAL A 25 0.94 6.93 7.06
C VAL A 25 0.12 6.68 8.34
N ASN A 26 -0.56 7.70 8.88
CA ASN A 26 -1.41 7.53 10.06
C ASN A 26 -2.67 6.73 9.73
N THR A 27 -3.32 7.01 8.61
CA THR A 27 -4.45 6.21 8.13
C THR A 27 -4.03 4.76 7.87
N HIS A 28 -2.91 4.50 7.20
CA HIS A 28 -2.43 3.13 6.97
C HIS A 28 -2.18 2.37 8.28
N LEU A 29 -1.55 3.02 9.27
CA LEU A 29 -1.35 2.45 10.61
C LEU A 29 -2.70 2.10 11.28
N PHE A 30 -3.65 3.03 11.27
CA PHE A 30 -5.00 2.80 11.80
C PHE A 30 -5.69 1.60 11.13
N LEU A 31 -5.61 1.51 9.81
CA LEU A 31 -6.21 0.39 9.06
C LEU A 31 -5.50 -0.93 9.40
N ARG A 32 -4.17 -0.94 9.57
CA ARG A 32 -3.43 -2.13 10.00
C ARG A 32 -3.84 -2.57 11.40
N GLU A 33 -3.94 -1.64 12.34
CA GLU A 33 -4.39 -1.90 13.71
C GLU A 33 -5.82 -2.47 13.74
N SER A 34 -6.70 -2.03 12.84
CA SER A 34 -8.06 -2.58 12.76
C SER A 34 -8.09 -4.10 12.50
N ILE A 35 -7.25 -4.59 11.58
CA ILE A 35 -7.12 -6.02 11.25
C ILE A 35 -6.46 -6.76 12.41
N GLN A 36 -5.39 -6.19 12.97
CA GLN A 36 -4.68 -6.80 14.10
C GLN A 36 -5.60 -6.98 15.32
N ASN A 37 -6.39 -5.95 15.66
CA ASN A 37 -7.32 -6.00 16.77
C ASN A 37 -8.45 -7.00 16.52
N ALA A 38 -8.98 -7.07 15.29
CA ALA A 38 -9.97 -8.09 14.92
C ALA A 38 -9.44 -9.52 15.06
N ALA A 39 -8.20 -9.77 14.61
CA ALA A 39 -7.54 -11.05 14.79
C ALA A 39 -7.29 -11.38 16.27
N GLN A 40 -7.00 -10.38 17.11
CA GLN A 40 -6.88 -10.57 18.55
C GLN A 40 -8.23 -10.87 19.22
N ILE A 41 -9.35 -10.31 18.73
CA ILE A 41 -10.70 -10.66 19.20
C ILE A 41 -11.02 -12.12 18.88
N GLU A 42 -10.77 -12.57 17.64
CA GLU A 42 -10.97 -13.96 17.23
C GLU A 42 -10.18 -14.93 18.15
N ASN A 43 -8.90 -14.61 18.40
CA ASN A 43 -8.02 -15.42 19.25
C ASN A 43 -8.22 -15.21 20.76
N GLY A 44 -9.19 -14.40 21.18
CA GLY A 44 -9.49 -14.12 22.59
C GLY A 44 -8.39 -13.37 23.35
N LYS A 45 -7.48 -12.69 22.64
CA LYS A 45 -6.34 -11.95 23.21
C LYS A 45 -6.66 -10.49 23.52
N LEU A 46 -7.64 -9.90 22.83
CA LEU A 46 -8.10 -8.53 23.09
C LEU A 46 -9.33 -8.57 24.00
N ALA A 47 -9.27 -7.87 25.14
CA ALA A 47 -10.40 -7.72 26.05
C ALA A 47 -11.14 -6.38 25.78
N VAL A 48 -12.38 -6.28 26.23
CA VAL A 48 -13.17 -5.04 26.10
C VAL A 48 -12.66 -3.97 27.05
N MET A 49 -12.41 -4.35 28.31
CA MET A 49 -11.97 -3.45 29.38
C MET A 49 -10.46 -3.55 29.60
N ASP A 50 -9.84 -2.43 29.96
CA ASP A 50 -8.43 -2.38 30.32
C ASP A 50 -8.18 -3.19 31.60
N LYS A 51 -7.22 -4.11 31.56
CA LYS A 51 -6.87 -4.97 32.71
C LYS A 51 -6.34 -4.16 33.90
N ARG A 52 -5.69 -3.02 33.65
CA ARG A 52 -5.13 -2.12 34.66
C ARG A 52 -6.13 -1.07 35.13
N ALA A 53 -7.19 -0.83 34.34
CA ALA A 53 -8.26 0.10 34.66
C ALA A 53 -9.62 -0.50 34.25
N PRO A 54 -10.21 -1.42 35.05
CA PRO A 54 -11.41 -2.19 34.66
C PRO A 54 -12.68 -1.37 34.38
N LYS A 55 -12.67 -0.06 34.65
CA LYS A 55 -13.76 0.89 34.33
C LYS A 55 -13.55 1.61 33.00
N CYS A 56 -12.42 1.38 32.34
CA CYS A 56 -12.05 2.00 31.09
C CYS A 56 -12.02 0.95 29.97
N ILE A 57 -12.45 1.35 28.77
CA ILE A 57 -12.30 0.51 27.58
C ILE A 57 -10.82 0.40 27.22
N ASP A 58 -10.38 -0.82 26.87
CA ASP A 58 -9.02 -1.08 26.41
C ASP A 58 -8.70 -0.22 25.16
N LYS A 59 -7.49 0.36 25.11
CA LYS A 59 -7.07 1.25 24.02
C LYS A 59 -7.22 0.59 22.65
N ASN A 60 -6.79 -0.66 22.51
CA ASN A 60 -6.84 -1.40 21.24
C ASN A 60 -8.28 -1.78 20.90
N TYR A 61 -9.10 -2.09 21.90
CA TYR A 61 -10.52 -2.31 21.67
C TYR A 61 -11.24 -1.02 21.23
N ARG A 62 -10.87 0.14 21.77
CA ARG A 62 -11.37 1.44 21.29
C ARG A 62 -10.97 1.71 19.84
N ILE A 63 -9.74 1.38 19.44
CA ILE A 63 -9.31 1.47 18.03
C ILE A 63 -10.15 0.56 17.15
N PHE A 64 -10.44 -0.66 17.59
CA PHE A 64 -11.37 -1.56 16.89
C PHE A 64 -12.77 -0.94 16.73
N LEU A 65 -13.36 -0.36 17.78
CA LEU A 65 -14.66 0.31 17.67
C LEU A 65 -14.61 1.49 16.69
N ASN A 66 -13.57 2.32 16.74
CA ASN A 66 -13.37 3.41 15.78
C ASN A 66 -13.27 2.88 14.34
N SER A 67 -12.68 1.70 14.12
CA SER A 67 -12.62 1.07 12.80
C SER A 67 -13.98 0.65 12.26
N LEU A 68 -14.90 0.20 13.12
CA LEU A 68 -16.27 -0.11 12.71
C LEU A 68 -17.00 1.16 12.22
N GLN A 69 -16.83 2.26 12.96
CA GLN A 69 -17.37 3.56 12.57
C GLN A 69 -16.77 4.04 11.24
N TRP A 70 -15.45 3.92 11.08
CA TRP A 70 -14.78 4.27 9.84
C TRP A 70 -15.29 3.45 8.66
N LEU A 71 -15.38 2.12 8.80
CA LEU A 71 -15.92 1.21 7.79
C LEU A 71 -17.36 1.56 7.42
N HIS A 72 -18.18 1.95 8.39
CA HIS A 72 -19.55 2.41 8.14
C HIS A 72 -19.59 3.60 7.18
N TYR A 73 -18.78 4.63 7.43
CA TYR A 73 -18.76 5.84 6.60
C TYR A 73 -18.07 5.64 5.24
N HIS A 74 -17.15 4.68 5.13
CA HIS A 74 -16.37 4.46 3.91
C HIS A 74 -16.83 3.26 3.08
N ARG A 75 -17.93 2.58 3.47
CA ARG A 75 -18.43 1.37 2.79
C ARG A 75 -18.57 1.51 1.27
N MET A 76 -18.97 2.68 0.78
CA MET A 76 -19.15 2.94 -0.65
C MET A 76 -17.80 3.01 -1.39
N ALA A 77 -16.79 3.62 -0.77
CA ALA A 77 -15.45 3.73 -1.34
C ALA A 77 -14.73 2.36 -1.41
N LEU A 78 -15.11 1.43 -0.53
CA LEU A 78 -14.60 0.06 -0.52
C LEU A 78 -15.20 -0.82 -1.62
N HIS A 79 -16.26 -0.38 -2.30
CA HIS A 79 -16.89 -1.14 -3.36
C HIS A 79 -15.93 -1.39 -4.54
N GLY A 80 -15.89 -2.62 -5.04
CA GLY A 80 -15.00 -3.02 -6.13
C GLY A 80 -13.56 -3.35 -5.70
N PHE A 81 -13.23 -3.25 -4.41
CA PHE A 81 -11.96 -3.72 -3.86
C PHE A 81 -12.09 -5.15 -3.33
N GLN A 82 -10.99 -5.91 -3.46
CA GLN A 82 -10.77 -7.11 -2.67
C GLN A 82 -10.31 -6.67 -1.28
N LEU A 83 -11.15 -6.93 -0.27
CA LEU A 83 -10.89 -6.51 1.11
C LEU A 83 -10.33 -7.64 1.95
N ASN A 84 -9.61 -7.29 3.00
CA ASN A 84 -9.21 -8.22 4.03
C ASN A 84 -10.43 -8.96 4.62
N PRO A 85 -10.39 -10.29 4.80
CA PRO A 85 -11.52 -11.08 5.31
C PRO A 85 -12.10 -10.59 6.64
N TYR A 86 -11.29 -10.02 7.53
CA TYR A 86 -11.81 -9.42 8.76
C TYR A 86 -12.72 -8.22 8.48
N TRP A 87 -12.36 -7.35 7.52
CA TRP A 87 -13.22 -6.23 7.12
C TRP A 87 -14.49 -6.70 6.43
N VAL A 88 -14.40 -7.71 5.56
CA VAL A 88 -15.58 -8.32 4.95
C VAL A 88 -16.52 -8.84 6.04
N ALA A 89 -15.99 -9.58 7.01
CA ALA A 89 -16.76 -10.06 8.14
C ALA A 89 -17.34 -8.91 8.99
N MET A 90 -16.64 -7.77 9.13
CA MET A 90 -17.19 -6.60 9.82
C MET A 90 -18.37 -5.98 9.08
N LEU A 91 -18.20 -5.70 7.79
CA LEU A 91 -19.21 -5.10 6.92
C LEU A 91 -20.47 -5.97 6.80
N ASP A 92 -20.32 -7.30 6.79
CA ASP A 92 -21.41 -8.27 6.68
C ASP A 92 -22.26 -8.41 7.96
N THR A 93 -22.08 -7.58 8.98
CA THR A 93 -22.71 -7.76 10.29
C THR A 93 -24.13 -7.22 10.30
N ALA A 94 -25.07 -7.98 10.85
CA ALA A 94 -26.44 -7.51 11.00
C ALA A 94 -26.47 -6.24 11.87
N GLY A 95 -27.19 -5.20 11.43
CA GLY A 95 -27.25 -3.93 12.15
C GLY A 95 -26.01 -3.04 12.00
N PHE A 96 -25.12 -3.31 11.02
CA PHE A 96 -23.92 -2.49 10.74
C PHE A 96 -24.22 -1.00 10.50
N SER A 97 -25.46 -0.64 10.16
CA SER A 97 -25.93 0.74 10.09
C SER A 97 -25.77 1.51 11.41
N HIS A 98 -25.87 0.84 12.56
CA HIS A 98 -25.75 1.46 13.89
C HIS A 98 -24.30 1.80 14.27
N TYR A 99 -23.33 1.19 13.58
CA TYR A 99 -21.91 1.37 13.90
C TYR A 99 -21.36 2.74 13.47
N GLY A 100 -22.14 3.56 12.77
CA GLY A 100 -21.81 4.97 12.56
C GLY A 100 -21.80 5.80 13.85
N ASN A 101 -22.44 5.35 14.93
CA ASN A 101 -22.53 6.08 16.20
C ASN A 101 -21.55 5.53 17.24
N ILE A 102 -20.48 6.27 17.52
CA ILE A 102 -19.46 5.87 18.51
C ILE A 102 -20.00 5.71 19.94
N ASN A 103 -21.00 6.51 20.34
CA ASN A 103 -21.60 6.39 21.68
C ASN A 103 -22.38 5.08 21.81
N TYR A 104 -23.08 4.67 20.74
CA TYR A 104 -23.73 3.37 20.68
C TYR A 104 -22.70 2.24 20.76
N LEU A 105 -21.60 2.34 20.01
CA LEU A 105 -20.52 1.34 20.03
C LEU A 105 -19.92 1.17 21.42
N ILE A 106 -19.64 2.27 22.12
CA ILE A 106 -19.10 2.27 23.48
C ILE A 106 -20.10 1.66 24.48
N ALA A 107 -21.37 2.07 24.41
CA ALA A 107 -22.40 1.58 25.33
C ALA A 107 -22.68 0.07 25.15
N ASN A 108 -22.45 -0.48 23.96
CA ASN A 108 -22.72 -1.88 23.61
C ASN A 108 -21.44 -2.70 23.41
N ALA A 109 -20.31 -2.21 23.92
CA ALA A 109 -18.97 -2.73 23.67
C ALA A 109 -18.84 -4.24 23.91
N GLU A 110 -19.38 -4.75 25.02
CA GLU A 110 -19.33 -6.18 25.38
C GLU A 110 -20.18 -7.06 24.45
N GLY A 111 -21.39 -6.62 24.13
CA GLY A 111 -22.27 -7.31 23.19
C GLY A 111 -21.67 -7.39 21.80
N ILE A 112 -21.11 -6.27 21.31
CA ILE A 112 -20.39 -6.18 20.03
C ILE A 112 -19.18 -7.12 20.03
N HIS A 113 -18.42 -7.18 21.13
CA HIS A 113 -17.27 -8.05 21.27
C HIS A 113 -17.66 -9.53 21.09
N GLY A 114 -18.68 -9.96 21.83
CA GLY A 114 -19.19 -11.33 21.76
C GLY A 114 -19.68 -11.70 20.37
N GLN A 115 -20.42 -10.79 19.71
CA GLN A 115 -20.90 -10.97 18.35
C GLN A 115 -19.76 -11.16 17.35
N PHE A 116 -18.75 -10.28 17.38
CA PHE A 116 -17.61 -10.37 16.47
C PHE A 116 -16.75 -11.60 16.71
N LYS A 117 -16.44 -11.91 17.98
CA LYS A 117 -15.71 -13.12 18.33
C LYS A 117 -16.42 -14.38 17.80
N TYR A 118 -17.72 -14.50 18.05
CA TYR A 118 -18.52 -15.61 17.53
C TYR A 118 -18.50 -15.67 16.00
N LYS A 119 -18.69 -14.52 15.33
CA LYS A 119 -18.71 -14.44 13.87
C LYS A 119 -17.37 -14.86 13.25
N PHE A 120 -16.26 -14.32 13.76
CA PHE A 120 -14.92 -14.62 13.25
C PHE A 120 -14.60 -16.11 13.40
N LEU A 121 -14.84 -16.68 14.58
CA LEU A 121 -14.63 -18.10 14.84
C LEU A 121 -15.52 -19.00 13.97
N LYS A 122 -16.81 -18.67 13.84
CA LYS A 122 -17.75 -19.46 13.04
C LYS A 122 -17.38 -19.50 11.56
N ARG A 123 -16.91 -18.38 11.01
CA ARG A 123 -16.45 -18.30 9.61
C ARG A 123 -15.00 -18.76 9.42
N ARG A 124 -14.24 -18.97 10.50
CA ARG A 124 -12.80 -19.30 10.47
C ARG A 124 -12.01 -18.22 9.71
N ILE A 125 -12.21 -16.96 10.05
CA ILE A 125 -11.67 -15.81 9.32
C ILE A 125 -10.15 -15.84 9.25
N ALA A 126 -9.46 -16.36 10.27
CA ALA A 126 -8.01 -16.58 10.21
C ALA A 126 -7.54 -17.44 9.00
N LEU A 127 -8.32 -18.45 8.59
CA LEU A 127 -7.99 -19.29 7.43
C LEU A 127 -8.20 -18.52 6.12
N GLU A 128 -9.28 -17.75 6.01
CA GLU A 128 -9.53 -16.88 4.85
C GLU A 128 -8.45 -15.81 4.73
N TYR A 129 -8.05 -15.21 5.86
CA TYR A 129 -6.98 -14.22 5.92
C TYR A 129 -5.66 -14.79 5.41
N THR A 130 -5.32 -16.03 5.81
CA THR A 130 -4.09 -16.71 5.34
C THR A 130 -4.05 -16.83 3.81
N LYS A 131 -5.17 -17.25 3.20
CA LYS A 131 -5.30 -17.30 1.73
C LYS A 131 -5.24 -15.92 1.09
N PHE A 132 -5.82 -14.91 1.74
CA PHE A 132 -5.83 -13.54 1.22
C PHE A 132 -4.42 -12.92 1.14
N ILE A 133 -3.58 -13.15 2.16
CA ILE A 133 -2.23 -12.57 2.24
C ILE A 133 -1.18 -13.33 1.43
N GLU A 134 -1.43 -14.60 1.09
CA GLU A 134 -0.47 -15.47 0.39
C GLU A 134 0.12 -14.82 -0.88
N PRO A 135 -0.68 -14.24 -1.80
CA PRO A 135 -0.13 -13.55 -2.97
C PRO A 135 0.81 -12.39 -2.63
N MET A 136 0.59 -11.70 -1.50
CA MET A 136 1.48 -10.62 -1.04
C MET A 136 2.78 -11.15 -0.48
N ASN A 137 2.73 -12.26 0.26
CA ASN A 137 3.94 -12.91 0.77
C ASN A 137 4.80 -13.46 -0.37
N GLU A 138 4.18 -14.06 -1.39
CA GLU A 138 4.85 -14.51 -2.61
C GLU A 138 5.46 -13.34 -3.39
N SER A 139 4.71 -12.26 -3.57
CA SER A 139 5.17 -11.01 -4.20
C SER A 139 6.40 -10.43 -3.47
N ILE A 140 6.36 -10.34 -2.14
CA ILE A 140 7.49 -9.86 -1.32
C ILE A 140 8.70 -10.78 -1.47
N LYS A 141 8.48 -12.11 -1.40
CA LYS A 141 9.54 -13.12 -1.55
C LYS A 141 10.21 -12.99 -2.91
N PHE A 142 9.41 -12.87 -3.98
CA PHE A 142 9.90 -12.68 -5.34
C PHE A 142 10.74 -11.41 -5.47
N GLN A 143 10.24 -10.25 -5.03
CA GLN A 143 10.96 -8.98 -5.12
C GLN A 143 12.27 -8.99 -4.32
N LYS A 144 12.29 -9.59 -3.14
CA LYS A 144 13.51 -9.76 -2.34
C LYS A 144 14.52 -10.68 -3.01
N ALA A 145 14.06 -11.76 -3.63
CA ALA A 145 14.92 -12.69 -4.37
C ALA A 145 15.53 -12.00 -5.60
N LEU A 146 14.73 -11.19 -6.31
CA LEU A 146 15.18 -10.39 -7.44
C LEU A 146 16.27 -9.39 -7.02
N PHE A 147 16.01 -8.57 -5.99
CA PHE A 147 16.99 -7.65 -5.41
C PHE A 147 18.30 -8.37 -5.05
N LYS A 148 18.18 -9.48 -4.30
CA LYS A 148 19.34 -10.28 -3.89
C LYS A 148 20.12 -10.78 -5.10
N ARG A 149 19.44 -11.32 -6.11
CA ARG A 149 20.07 -11.83 -7.33
C ARG A 149 20.86 -10.73 -8.05
N CYS A 150 20.24 -9.57 -8.28
CA CYS A 150 20.89 -8.44 -8.94
C CYS A 150 22.14 -8.00 -8.18
N LEU A 151 22.05 -7.85 -6.86
CA LEU A 151 23.16 -7.41 -6.03
C LEU A 151 24.26 -8.47 -5.92
N ASP A 152 23.92 -9.75 -5.73
CA ASP A 152 24.90 -10.83 -5.58
C ASP A 152 25.70 -11.04 -6.88
N LYS A 153 25.03 -10.94 -8.05
CA LYS A 153 25.65 -11.13 -9.37
C LYS A 153 26.54 -9.95 -9.75
N HIS A 154 26.07 -8.73 -9.52
CA HIS A 154 26.73 -7.53 -10.05
C HIS A 154 27.47 -6.67 -9.03
N LYS A 155 27.39 -7.03 -7.74
CA LYS A 155 28.09 -6.43 -6.60
C LYS A 155 27.70 -5.00 -6.23
N GLN A 156 27.14 -4.23 -7.16
CA GLN A 156 26.66 -2.88 -6.92
C GLN A 156 25.49 -2.53 -7.85
N ILE A 157 24.48 -1.89 -7.27
CA ILE A 157 23.23 -1.53 -7.96
C ILE A 157 22.67 -0.21 -7.42
N ASN A 158 22.09 0.59 -8.31
CA ASN A 158 21.21 1.69 -7.96
C ASN A 158 19.80 1.15 -7.84
N CYS A 159 19.24 1.18 -6.64
CA CYS A 159 17.88 0.73 -6.39
C CYS A 159 16.95 1.94 -6.35
N MET A 160 15.86 1.85 -7.10
CA MET A 160 14.85 2.89 -7.14
C MET A 160 13.46 2.31 -6.96
N PHE A 161 12.62 3.05 -6.25
CA PHE A 161 11.18 2.85 -6.22
C PHE A 161 10.47 4.15 -6.60
N TYR A 162 9.51 4.04 -7.50
CA TYR A 162 8.64 5.13 -7.93
C TYR A 162 7.18 4.77 -7.63
N ASP A 163 6.45 5.71 -7.03
CA ASP A 163 4.98 5.74 -7.01
C ASP A 163 4.52 6.98 -7.78
N LEU A 164 3.98 6.73 -8.97
CA LEU A 164 3.65 7.75 -9.96
C LEU A 164 2.13 7.91 -10.05
N PRO A 165 1.52 8.83 -9.28
CA PRO A 165 0.08 9.03 -9.29
C PRO A 165 -0.40 9.53 -10.65
N CYS A 166 -1.44 8.90 -11.18
CA CYS A 166 -2.10 9.27 -12.43
C CYS A 166 -3.19 10.33 -12.17
N ILE A 167 -2.79 11.46 -11.57
CA ILE A 167 -3.67 12.60 -11.29
C ILE A 167 -3.49 13.62 -12.42
N PHE A 168 -4.38 13.56 -13.40
CA PHE A 168 -4.34 14.43 -14.57
C PHE A 168 -5.28 15.64 -14.44
N THR A 169 -5.02 16.69 -15.21
CA THR A 169 -5.88 17.89 -15.29
C THR A 169 -7.27 17.53 -15.77
N ILE A 170 -7.37 16.66 -16.79
CA ILE A 170 -8.60 16.01 -17.23
C ILE A 170 -8.68 14.64 -16.56
N PRO A 171 -9.65 14.38 -15.67
CA PRO A 171 -9.78 13.09 -15.00
C PRO A 171 -9.92 11.94 -15.98
N LEU A 172 -9.25 10.82 -15.69
CA LEU A 172 -9.51 9.56 -16.39
C LEU A 172 -10.95 9.15 -16.14
N GLN A 173 -11.72 8.99 -17.22
CA GLN A 173 -13.03 8.33 -17.16
C GLN A 173 -12.85 6.88 -16.71
N PHE A 174 -13.88 6.28 -16.10
CA PHE A 174 -13.80 4.92 -15.52
C PHE A 174 -13.48 3.84 -16.56
N ASP A 175 -13.92 4.02 -17.81
CA ASP A 175 -13.60 3.15 -18.96
C ASP A 175 -12.18 3.34 -19.50
N ALA A 176 -11.44 4.33 -18.97
CA ALA A 176 -10.09 4.63 -19.40
C ALA A 176 -9.00 3.79 -18.70
N GLU A 177 -9.36 2.84 -17.83
CA GLU A 177 -8.40 1.91 -17.20
C GLU A 177 -7.51 1.21 -18.22
N VAL A 178 -8.07 0.84 -19.39
CA VAL A 178 -7.32 0.20 -20.48
C VAL A 178 -6.15 1.05 -21.00
N LYS A 179 -6.20 2.37 -20.78
CA LYS A 179 -5.17 3.31 -21.24
C LYS A 179 -3.97 3.34 -20.31
N LEU A 180 -4.13 3.06 -19.02
CA LEU A 180 -3.04 3.11 -18.03
C LEU A 180 -1.93 2.10 -18.33
N PRO A 181 -2.19 0.79 -18.54
CA PRO A 181 -1.14 -0.15 -18.92
C PRO A 181 -0.43 0.22 -20.23
N LYS A 182 -1.17 0.79 -21.21
CA LYS A 182 -0.60 1.25 -22.48
C LYS A 182 0.36 2.43 -22.26
N LEU A 183 -0.03 3.37 -21.40
CA LEU A 183 0.81 4.51 -21.01
C LEU A 183 2.07 4.04 -20.27
N THR A 184 1.93 3.15 -19.28
CA THR A 184 3.06 2.60 -18.52
C THR A 184 4.04 1.85 -19.42
N ARG A 185 3.55 0.95 -20.30
CA ARG A 185 4.42 0.25 -21.26
C ARG A 185 5.14 1.23 -22.17
N LYS A 186 4.47 2.29 -22.61
CA LYS A 186 5.12 3.28 -23.47
C LYS A 186 6.23 4.06 -22.75
N TRP A 187 6.03 4.37 -21.47
CA TRP A 187 7.08 4.96 -20.64
C TRP A 187 8.27 4.01 -20.48
N LEU A 188 8.02 2.74 -20.18
CA LEU A 188 9.08 1.72 -20.08
C LEU A 188 9.85 1.53 -21.39
N GLU A 189 9.17 1.53 -22.54
CA GLU A 189 9.79 1.52 -23.86
C GLU A 189 10.69 2.73 -24.10
N ARG A 190 10.28 3.92 -23.64
CA ARG A 190 11.08 5.15 -23.78
C ARG A 190 12.30 5.13 -22.88
N LEU A 191 12.14 4.69 -21.63
CA LEU A 191 13.28 4.45 -20.74
C LEU A 191 14.29 3.50 -21.37
N HIS A 192 13.83 2.38 -21.94
CA HIS A 192 14.70 1.39 -22.58
C HIS A 192 15.46 1.90 -23.79
N ARG A 193 14.88 2.83 -24.55
CA ARG A 193 15.50 3.43 -25.74
C ARG A 193 16.28 4.70 -25.46
N SER A 194 16.31 5.15 -24.20
CA SER A 194 17.00 6.38 -23.83
C SER A 194 18.50 6.20 -23.85
N GLU A 195 19.24 7.24 -24.25
CA GLU A 195 20.71 7.23 -24.23
C GLU A 195 21.28 7.02 -22.81
N VAL A 196 20.52 7.42 -21.77
CA VAL A 196 20.92 7.25 -20.36
C VAL A 196 20.94 5.78 -19.94
N LEU A 197 20.04 4.95 -20.47
CA LEU A 197 19.88 3.55 -20.07
C LEU A 197 20.20 2.53 -21.17
N SER A 198 20.37 2.95 -22.43
CA SER A 198 20.56 2.04 -23.57
C SER A 198 21.76 1.11 -23.41
N ASP A 199 22.83 1.62 -22.77
CA ASP A 199 24.07 0.87 -22.53
C ASP A 199 24.16 0.33 -21.10
N LYS A 200 23.07 0.37 -20.34
CA LYS A 200 23.01 -0.09 -18.95
C LYS A 200 22.27 -1.42 -18.86
N LEU A 201 22.77 -2.29 -17.99
CA LEU A 201 22.00 -3.45 -17.55
C LEU A 201 21.07 -3.00 -16.42
N TYR A 202 19.78 -3.30 -16.54
CA TYR A 202 18.83 -2.98 -15.48
C TYR A 202 17.62 -3.93 -15.48
N ASP A 203 16.94 -4.01 -14.35
CA ASP A 203 15.73 -4.80 -14.17
C ASP A 203 14.58 -3.89 -13.70
N VAL A 204 13.43 -4.00 -14.33
CA VAL A 204 12.22 -3.24 -14.00
C VAL A 204 11.08 -4.19 -13.65
N GLN A 205 10.49 -3.95 -12.48
CA GLN A 205 9.21 -4.53 -12.07
C GLN A 205 8.21 -3.40 -11.92
N TRP A 206 7.02 -3.55 -12.48
CA TRP A 206 6.00 -2.51 -12.41
C TRP A 206 4.62 -3.08 -12.13
N ARG A 207 3.72 -2.25 -11.61
CA ARG A 207 2.30 -2.57 -11.39
C ARG A 207 1.46 -1.31 -11.40
N ILE A 208 0.14 -1.46 -11.37
CA ILE A 208 -0.77 -0.34 -11.20
C ILE A 208 -1.64 -0.63 -9.97
N VAL A 209 -1.66 0.31 -9.03
CA VAL A 209 -2.45 0.23 -7.81
C VAL A 209 -3.53 1.31 -7.80
N LYS A 210 -4.63 1.05 -7.09
CA LYS A 210 -5.72 2.00 -6.90
C LYS A 210 -5.89 2.29 -5.41
N SER A 211 -5.97 3.56 -5.06
CA SER A 211 -6.25 4.03 -3.70
C SER A 211 -7.75 4.02 -3.41
N LEU A 212 -8.15 4.03 -2.13
CA LEU A 212 -9.56 4.15 -1.73
C LEU A 212 -10.20 5.49 -2.14
N ASN A 213 -9.39 6.51 -2.44
CA ASN A 213 -9.85 7.79 -2.99
C ASN A 213 -10.12 7.72 -4.51
N GLY A 214 -9.97 6.54 -5.12
CA GLY A 214 -10.24 6.31 -6.54
C GLY A 214 -9.08 6.61 -7.48
N PHE A 215 -7.98 7.20 -6.99
CA PHE A 215 -6.81 7.49 -7.81
C PHE A 215 -5.97 6.24 -8.10
N TYR A 216 -5.45 6.16 -9.32
CA TYR A 216 -4.50 5.14 -9.75
C TYR A 216 -3.07 5.66 -9.61
N SER A 217 -2.14 4.77 -9.32
CA SER A 217 -0.70 5.05 -9.37
C SER A 217 0.04 3.93 -10.10
N VAL A 218 0.98 4.31 -10.96
CA VAL A 218 1.94 3.40 -11.56
C VAL A 218 3.09 3.25 -10.58
N GLN A 219 3.35 2.01 -10.16
CA GLN A 219 4.49 1.70 -9.30
C GLN A 219 5.55 0.99 -10.07
N ALA A 220 6.80 1.37 -9.86
CA ALA A 220 7.95 0.72 -10.45
C ALA A 220 9.06 0.53 -9.43
N ILE A 221 9.68 -0.65 -9.44
CA ILE A 221 10.97 -0.93 -8.83
C ILE A 221 11.97 -1.09 -9.97
N ILE A 222 13.04 -0.32 -9.93
CA ILE A 222 14.09 -0.33 -10.96
C ILE A 222 15.43 -0.58 -10.29
N TYR A 223 16.18 -1.56 -10.80
CA TYR A 223 17.55 -1.86 -10.38
C TYR A 223 18.49 -1.59 -11.56
N VAL A 224 19.25 -0.50 -11.52
CA VAL A 224 20.28 -0.21 -12.54
C VAL A 224 21.63 -0.69 -12.04
N ILE A 225 22.29 -1.56 -12.81
CA ILE A 225 23.59 -2.13 -12.46
C ILE A 225 24.70 -1.13 -12.74
N GLY A 226 25.64 -0.99 -11.82
CA GLY A 226 26.83 -0.16 -11.99
C GLY A 226 27.08 0.75 -10.79
N ASP A 227 27.93 1.75 -11.01
CA ASP A 227 28.34 2.72 -10.00
C ASP A 227 27.17 3.63 -9.58
N GLU A 228 27.33 4.30 -8.44
CA GLU A 228 26.35 5.27 -7.95
C GLU A 228 26.09 6.36 -8.99
N THR A 229 24.83 6.53 -9.37
CA THR A 229 24.40 7.53 -10.36
C THR A 229 22.97 7.94 -10.07
N PRO A 230 22.65 9.25 -10.03
CA PRO A 230 21.30 9.73 -9.80
C PRO A 230 20.45 9.61 -11.07
N TYR A 231 19.52 8.67 -11.11
CA TYR A 231 18.62 8.44 -12.26
C TYR A 231 17.24 9.08 -12.08
N SER A 232 16.90 9.51 -10.87
CA SER A 232 15.57 9.98 -10.50
C SER A 232 14.99 11.07 -11.39
N ASP A 233 15.74 12.15 -11.60
CA ASP A 233 15.26 13.28 -12.40
C ASP A 233 14.97 12.84 -13.83
N PHE A 234 15.89 12.08 -14.44
CA PHE A 234 15.73 11.55 -15.78
C PHE A 234 14.47 10.67 -15.91
N ILE A 235 14.28 9.70 -15.00
CA ILE A 235 13.15 8.77 -15.05
C ILE A 235 11.82 9.51 -14.86
N LEU A 236 11.77 10.49 -13.96
CA LEU A 236 10.59 11.33 -13.74
C LEU A 236 10.27 12.22 -14.96
N GLN A 237 11.29 12.79 -15.61
CA GLN A 237 11.08 13.57 -16.84
C GLN A 237 10.57 12.69 -17.98
N GLU A 238 11.07 11.47 -18.12
CA GLU A 238 10.53 10.52 -19.10
C GLU A 238 9.08 10.14 -18.81
N TRP A 239 8.69 9.99 -17.54
CA TRP A 239 7.28 9.77 -17.19
C TRP A 239 6.42 10.96 -17.61
N LYS A 240 6.80 12.18 -17.21
CA LYS A 240 6.08 13.42 -17.56
C LYS A 240 5.97 13.61 -19.07
N GLY A 241 7.08 13.41 -19.79
CA GLY A 241 7.12 13.47 -21.25
C GLY A 241 6.24 12.40 -21.91
N THR A 242 6.19 11.19 -21.36
CA THR A 242 5.30 10.12 -21.86
C THR A 242 3.84 10.50 -21.68
N CYS A 243 3.46 10.99 -20.50
CA CYS A 243 2.12 11.48 -20.22
C CYS A 243 1.72 12.58 -21.21
N LEU A 244 2.55 13.62 -21.35
CA LEU A 244 2.28 14.76 -22.23
C LEU A 244 2.12 14.32 -23.69
N ASN A 245 3.02 13.46 -24.18
CA ASN A 245 2.96 12.90 -25.54
C ASN A 245 1.70 12.04 -25.80
N LYS A 246 1.04 11.56 -24.74
CA LYS A 246 -0.23 10.83 -24.81
C LYS A 246 -1.45 11.69 -24.51
N GLY A 247 -1.28 13.01 -24.41
CA GLY A 247 -2.35 13.97 -24.13
C GLY A 247 -2.77 14.00 -22.66
N TYR A 248 -1.93 13.52 -21.75
CA TYR A 248 -2.17 13.57 -20.31
C TYR A 248 -1.26 14.60 -19.67
N GLU A 249 -1.86 15.67 -19.14
CA GLU A 249 -1.14 16.66 -18.33
C GLU A 249 -1.32 16.31 -16.85
N ILE A 250 -0.21 16.08 -16.16
CA ILE A 250 -0.20 15.76 -14.73
C ILE A 250 -0.44 17.06 -13.94
N LYS A 251 -1.34 17.03 -12.94
CA LYS A 251 -1.54 18.19 -12.07
C LYS A 251 -0.24 18.52 -11.33
N GLN A 252 0.08 19.81 -11.22
CA GLN A 252 1.28 20.28 -10.51
C GLN A 252 1.33 19.82 -9.05
N GLU A 253 0.16 19.63 -8.43
CA GLU A 253 0.01 19.15 -7.04
C GLU A 253 0.22 17.63 -6.89
N ALA A 254 0.40 16.89 -8.00
CA ALA A 254 0.63 15.46 -7.94
C ALA A 254 2.02 15.18 -7.32
N GLN A 255 2.02 14.86 -6.02
CA GLN A 255 3.22 14.46 -5.30
C GLN A 255 3.59 13.03 -5.69
N TYR A 256 4.77 12.85 -6.26
CA TYR A 256 5.36 11.54 -6.49
C TYR A 256 5.99 11.02 -5.20
N LEU A 257 6.00 9.70 -5.00
CA LEU A 257 6.98 9.11 -4.09
C LEU A 257 8.15 8.57 -4.88
N LEU A 258 9.34 8.91 -4.40
CA LEU A 258 10.61 8.45 -4.93
C LEU A 258 11.50 8.01 -3.78
N GLU A 259 12.08 6.82 -3.93
CA GLU A 259 13.18 6.34 -3.10
C GLU A 259 14.30 5.89 -4.03
N GLU A 260 15.46 6.53 -3.98
CA GLU A 260 16.65 6.14 -4.73
C GLU A 260 17.82 5.99 -3.76
N LYS A 261 18.41 4.80 -3.72
CA LYS A 261 19.63 4.55 -2.94
C LYS A 261 20.52 3.55 -3.64
N HIS A 262 21.80 3.87 -3.70
CA HIS A 262 22.83 2.95 -4.13
C HIS A 262 23.08 1.86 -3.07
N CYS A 263 23.38 0.64 -3.51
CA CYS A 263 23.67 -0.48 -2.62
C CYS A 263 24.87 -1.27 -3.14
N TYR A 264 25.92 -1.32 -2.31
CA TYR A 264 27.08 -2.18 -2.51
C TYR A 264 26.89 -3.53 -1.80
N PHE A 265 27.43 -4.61 -2.36
CA PHE A 265 27.19 -5.98 -1.86
C PHE A 265 27.71 -6.19 -0.43
N ALA A 266 28.80 -5.53 -0.03
CA ALA A 266 29.31 -5.62 1.34
C ALA A 266 28.54 -4.76 2.34
N ASP A 267 27.67 -3.86 1.89
CA ASP A 267 26.89 -3.00 2.77
C ASP A 267 25.70 -3.75 3.37
N ASN A 268 25.84 -4.21 4.60
CA ASN A 268 24.78 -4.90 5.33
C ASN A 268 23.56 -4.00 5.61
N ASP A 269 23.80 -2.72 5.87
CA ASP A 269 22.77 -1.79 6.30
C ASP A 269 21.89 -1.40 5.12
N MET A 270 22.47 -1.09 3.96
CA MET A 270 21.70 -0.80 2.75
C MET A 270 20.95 -2.02 2.22
N ARG A 271 21.52 -3.22 2.33
CA ARG A 271 20.79 -4.47 2.03
C ARG A 271 19.58 -4.67 2.93
N SER A 272 19.74 -4.38 4.22
CA SER A 272 18.68 -4.51 5.20
C SER A 272 17.60 -3.45 5.00
N TYR A 273 18.01 -2.21 4.68
CA TYR A 273 17.12 -1.12 4.31
C TYR A 273 16.23 -1.51 3.13
N TRP A 274 16.82 -1.93 2.00
CA TRP A 274 16.04 -2.25 0.80
C TRP A 274 15.12 -3.44 0.98
N ARG A 275 15.54 -4.47 1.74
CA ARG A 275 14.66 -5.59 2.07
C ARG A 275 13.44 -5.18 2.89
N LYS A 276 13.61 -4.25 3.85
CA LYS A 276 12.51 -3.68 4.64
C LYS A 276 11.63 -2.79 3.76
N GLN A 277 12.23 -2.03 2.84
CA GLN A 277 11.48 -1.18 1.93
C GLN A 277 10.56 -2.02 1.02
N ILE A 278 11.04 -3.14 0.48
CA ILE A 278 10.21 -4.07 -0.30
C ILE A 278 9.00 -4.58 0.52
N GLU A 279 9.16 -4.85 1.82
CA GLU A 279 8.02 -5.21 2.68
C GLU A 279 7.04 -4.06 2.82
N PHE A 280 7.55 -2.88 3.21
CA PHE A 280 6.77 -1.67 3.44
C PHE A 280 5.88 -1.31 2.23
N LEU A 281 6.43 -1.38 1.02
CA LEU A 281 5.72 -1.09 -0.23
C LEU A 281 4.54 -2.04 -0.53
N ASN A 282 4.48 -3.21 0.12
CA ASN A 282 3.41 -4.19 -0.06
C ASN A 282 2.42 -4.24 1.12
N GLU A 283 2.73 -3.61 2.25
CA GLU A 283 1.86 -3.62 3.44
C GLU A 283 0.41 -3.13 3.17
N PRO A 284 0.18 -2.03 2.43
CA PRO A 284 -1.19 -1.57 2.14
C PRO A 284 -2.04 -2.62 1.41
N LEU A 285 -1.42 -3.41 0.54
CA LEU A 285 -2.09 -4.43 -0.25
C LEU A 285 -2.47 -5.68 0.57
N LYS A 286 -2.01 -5.79 1.82
CA LYS A 286 -2.48 -6.78 2.80
C LYS A 286 -3.80 -6.38 3.48
N ILE A 287 -4.27 -5.16 3.24
CA ILE A 287 -5.52 -4.62 3.79
C ILE A 287 -6.60 -4.60 2.71
N TYR A 288 -6.32 -3.97 1.58
CA TYR A 288 -7.23 -3.90 0.44
C TYR A 288 -6.43 -3.87 -0.86
N ARG A 289 -7.02 -4.37 -1.94
CA ARG A 289 -6.40 -4.32 -3.26
C ARG A 289 -7.44 -4.28 -4.37
N TYR A 290 -7.10 -3.65 -5.47
CA TYR A 290 -7.96 -3.51 -6.64
C TYR A 290 -7.45 -4.36 -7.80
N MET A 291 -8.34 -5.09 -8.45
CA MET A 291 -8.02 -5.86 -9.65
C MET A 291 -9.19 -5.77 -10.62
N SER A 292 -8.89 -5.50 -11.88
CA SER A 292 -9.84 -5.49 -12.99
C SER A 292 -9.28 -6.29 -14.16
N GLN A 293 -9.98 -6.29 -15.30
CA GLN A 293 -9.45 -6.90 -16.53
C GLN A 293 -8.14 -6.26 -17.01
N HIS A 294 -7.92 -4.97 -16.70
CA HIS A 294 -6.77 -4.21 -17.21
C HIS A 294 -5.76 -3.84 -16.12
N ILE A 295 -6.20 -3.73 -14.88
CA ILE A 295 -5.39 -3.30 -13.75
C ILE A 295 -5.11 -4.48 -12.82
N SER A 296 -3.84 -4.65 -12.47
CA SER A 296 -3.38 -5.65 -11.52
C SER A 296 -2.39 -5.04 -10.54
N TYR A 297 -2.62 -5.32 -9.26
CA TYR A 297 -1.71 -4.99 -8.16
C TYR A 297 -0.49 -5.93 -8.10
N LEU A 298 -0.46 -6.99 -8.91
CA LEU A 298 0.68 -7.90 -8.99
C LEU A 298 1.79 -7.28 -9.85
N TRP A 299 3.03 -7.51 -9.44
CA TRP A 299 4.20 -7.08 -10.20
C TRP A 299 4.27 -7.77 -11.55
N GLN A 300 4.62 -7.00 -12.58
CA GLN A 300 4.89 -7.43 -13.93
C GLN A 300 6.34 -7.10 -14.26
N SER A 301 7.04 -8.07 -14.87
CA SER A 301 8.39 -7.83 -15.37
C SER A 301 8.35 -7.16 -16.74
N TYR A 302 9.25 -6.21 -16.98
CA TYR A 302 9.45 -5.64 -18.30
C TYR A 302 10.26 -6.61 -19.19
N THR A 303 9.95 -6.64 -20.50
CA THR A 303 10.57 -7.57 -21.45
C THR A 303 12.07 -7.33 -21.69
N GLY A 304 12.59 -6.16 -21.30
CA GLY A 304 14.00 -5.80 -21.42
C GLY A 304 14.87 -6.10 -20.18
N ASN A 305 14.37 -6.85 -19.21
CA ASN A 305 15.09 -7.15 -17.98
C ASN A 305 16.29 -8.10 -18.19
N ILE A 306 17.24 -8.06 -17.24
CA ILE A 306 18.41 -8.95 -17.21
C ILE A 306 17.97 -10.42 -17.28
N PRO A 307 18.46 -11.21 -18.25
CA PRO A 307 18.10 -12.62 -18.37
C PRO A 307 18.40 -13.41 -17.09
N THR A 308 17.50 -14.33 -16.75
CA THR A 308 17.55 -15.17 -15.54
C THR A 308 18.64 -16.26 -15.56
N HIS A 309 19.55 -16.26 -16.54
CA HIS A 309 20.57 -17.29 -16.72
C HIS A 309 21.66 -17.27 -15.63
#